data_AF-A0A1G5JKS0-F1
#
_entry.id   AF-A0A1G5JKS0-F1
#
_cell.length_a   1.000
_cell.length_b   1.000
_cell.length_c   1.000
_cell.angle_alpha   90.00
_cell.angle_beta   90.00
_cell.angle_gamma   90.00
#
_symmetry.space_group_name_H-M   'P 1'
#
loop_
_entity.id
_entity.type
_entity.pdbx_description
1 polymer ?
#
loop_
_entity_poly.entity_id
_entity_poly.type
_entity_poly.pdbx_seq_one_letter_code
_entity_poly.pdbx_strand_id
1 'polypeptide(L)' 'MIKKMLNIVIGISILVYLYFLYIMLMHPPTDGSDIAQLQIRSAYTVIVIAVAGFIRLKL' A
#
# COMPACT_ATOMS: atom_id res chain seq x y z
N MET A 1 -8.43 20.80 -7.06
CA MET A 1 -7.09 20.22 -7.32
C MET A 1 -6.69 19.16 -6.31
N ILE A 2 -6.73 19.46 -5.00
CA ILE A 2 -6.27 18.55 -3.92
C ILE A 2 -6.98 17.20 -3.91
N LYS A 3 -8.32 17.15 -4.10
CA LYS A 3 -9.07 15.88 -4.23
C LYS A 3 -8.57 14.98 -5.38
N LYS A 4 -8.17 15.58 -6.50
CA LYS A 4 -7.61 14.86 -7.66
C LYS A 4 -6.22 14.29 -7.33
N MET A 5 -5.36 15.07 -6.67
CA MET A 5 -4.05 14.57 -6.20
C MET A 5 -4.19 13.42 -5.21
N LEU A 6 -5.12 13.51 -4.24
CA LEU A 6 -5.36 12.41 -3.29
C LEU A 6 -5.82 11.13 -3.98
N ASN A 7 -6.64 11.23 -5.04
CA ASN A 7 -7.01 10.05 -5.84
C ASN A 7 -5.83 9.40 -6.53
N ILE A 8 -4.91 10.21 -7.05
CA ILE A 8 -3.68 9.71 -7.68
C ILE A 8 -2.81 9.01 -6.64
N VAL A 9 -2.62 9.61 -5.47
CA VAL A 9 -1.85 9.00 -4.36
C VAL A 9 -2.47 7.68 -3.93
N ILE A 10 -3.78 7.65 -3.68
CA ILE A 10 -4.50 6.42 -3.32
C ILE A 10 -4.33 5.35 -4.41
N GLY A 11 -4.49 5.73 -5.68
CA GLY A 11 -4.33 4.81 -6.81
C GLY A 11 -2.93 4.21 -6.89
N ILE A 12 -1.88 5.04 -6.76
CA ILE A 12 -0.48 4.57 -6.76
C ILE A 12 -0.22 3.67 -5.56
N SER A 13 -0.68 4.04 -4.37
CA SER A 13 -0.51 3.21 -3.17
C SER A 13 -1.22 1.87 -3.29
N ILE A 14 -2.39 1.80 -3.93
CA ILE A 14 -3.07 0.54 -4.23
C ILE A 14 -2.22 -0.33 -5.16
N LEU A 15 -1.64 0.24 -6.23
CA LEU A 15 -0.76 -0.50 -7.12
C LEU A 15 0.48 -1.05 -6.40
N VAL A 16 1.09 -0.26 -5.52
CA VAL A 16 2.23 -0.70 -4.70
C VAL A 16 1.83 -1.82 -3.74
N TYR A 17 0.64 -1.75 -3.13
CA TYR A 17 0.13 -2.81 -2.28
C TYR A 17 -0.12 -4.11 -3.06
N LEU A 18 -0.72 -4.01 -4.25
CA LEU A 18 -0.92 -5.15 -5.16
C LEU A 18 0.41 -5.78 -5.58
N TYR A 19 1.45 -4.97 -5.78
CA TYR A 19 2.80 -5.46 -6.07
C TYR A 19 3.39 -6.30 -4.91
N PHE A 20 3.20 -5.87 -3.65
CA PHE A 20 3.63 -6.67 -2.50
C PHE A 20 2.84 -7.99 -2.38
N LEU A 21 1.55 -7.96 -2.67
CA LEU A 21 0.71 -9.16 -2.75
C LEU A 21 1.20 -10.12 -3.85
N TYR A 22 1.54 -9.58 -5.02
CA TYR A 22 2.11 -10.36 -6.12
C TYR A 22 3.41 -11.05 -5.71
N ILE A 23 4.32 -10.36 -5.01
CA ILE A 23 5.54 -10.98 -4.49
C ILE A 23 5.18 -12.11 -3.53
N MET A 24 4.29 -11.89 -2.56
CA MET A 24 3.89 -12.97 -1.63
C MET A 24 3.30 -14.20 -2.33
N LEU A 25 2.54 -14.01 -3.40
CA LEU A 25 1.81 -15.09 -4.07
C LEU A 25 2.67 -15.82 -5.12
N MET A 26 3.44 -15.08 -5.91
CA MET A 26 4.15 -15.62 -7.08
C MET A 26 5.66 -15.79 -6.85
N HIS A 27 6.23 -15.04 -5.91
CA HIS A 27 7.65 -15.10 -5.55
C HIS A 27 7.81 -15.08 -4.02
N PRO A 28 7.21 -16.06 -3.31
CA PRO A 28 7.16 -16.03 -1.86
C PRO A 28 8.58 -16.05 -1.28
N PRO A 29 8.94 -15.07 -0.44
CA PRO A 29 10.23 -15.12 0.25
C PRO A 29 10.27 -16.35 1.15
N THR A 30 11.38 -17.08 1.10
CA THR A 30 11.63 -18.27 1.92
C THR A 30 12.19 -17.94 3.30
N ASP A 31 12.80 -16.76 3.45
CA ASP A 31 13.35 -16.29 4.71
C ASP A 31 12.29 -15.55 5.56
N GLY A 32 12.18 -15.94 6.83
CA GLY A 32 11.21 -15.36 7.77
C GLY A 32 11.38 -13.85 7.98
N SER A 33 12.62 -13.34 7.88
CA SER A 33 12.91 -11.90 7.96
C SER A 33 12.34 -11.12 6.77
N ASP A 34 12.36 -11.71 5.58
CA ASP A 34 11.89 -11.06 4.35
C ASP A 34 10.36 -11.08 4.29
N ILE A 35 9.73 -12.15 4.76
CA ILE A 35 8.28 -12.20 4.98
C ILE A 35 7.85 -11.09 5.95
N ALA A 36 8.52 -10.98 7.10
CA ALA A 36 8.20 -9.96 8.10
C ALA A 36 8.37 -8.53 7.54
N GLN A 37 9.46 -8.26 6.82
CA GLN A 37 9.65 -6.96 6.16
C GLN A 37 8.57 -6.68 5.12
N LEU A 38 8.19 -7.66 4.31
CA LEU A 38 7.16 -7.51 3.28
C LEU A 38 5.78 -7.25 3.92
N GLN A 39 5.48 -7.93 5.03
CA GLN A 39 4.27 -7.66 5.83
C GLN A 39 4.27 -6.24 6.41
N ILE A 40 5.37 -5.79 7.00
CA ILE A 40 5.49 -4.43 7.55
C ILE A 40 5.30 -3.39 6.43
N ARG A 41 5.99 -3.55 5.29
CA ARG A 41 5.88 -2.62 4.15
C ARG A 41 4.46 -2.58 3.57
N SER A 42 3.80 -3.74 3.46
CA SER A 42 2.41 -3.80 3.01
C SER A 42 1.45 -3.14 4.01
N ALA A 43 1.63 -3.34 5.32
CA ALA A 43 0.84 -2.68 6.36
C ALA A 43 0.99 -1.15 6.32
N TYR A 44 2.21 -0.62 6.17
CA TYR A 44 2.43 0.82 5.98
C TYR A 44 1.70 1.36 4.76
N THR A 45 1.68 0.60 3.66
CA THR A 45 1.00 1.02 2.42
C THR A 45 -0.51 1.13 2.64
N VAL A 46 -1.12 0.20 3.38
CA VAL A 46 -2.54 0.26 3.77
C VAL A 46 -2.83 1.48 4.66
N ILE A 47 -1.96 1.78 5.62
CA ILE A 47 -2.11 2.97 6.48
C ILE A 47 -2.09 4.24 5.63
N VAL A 48 -1.17 4.36 4.67
CA VAL A 48 -1.11 5.52 3.76
C VAL A 48 -2.40 5.66 2.95
N ILE A 49 -2.94 4.55 2.42
CA ILE A 49 -4.23 4.54 1.71
C ILE A 49 -5.35 5.02 2.63
N ALA A 50 -5.42 4.51 3.86
CA ALA A 50 -6.45 4.86 4.83
C ALA A 50 -6.39 6.34 5.22
N VAL A 51 -5.19 6.87 5.50
CA VAL A 51 -4.99 8.28 5.85
C VAL A 51 -5.34 9.18 4.66
N ALA A 52 -4.84 8.87 3.46
CA ALA A 52 -5.17 9.65 2.26
C ALA A 52 -6.67 9.61 1.95
N GLY A 53 -7.32 8.46 2.13
CA GLY A 53 -8.77 8.30 2.00
C GLY A 53 -9.56 9.10 3.03
N PHE A 54 -9.13 9.09 4.29
CA PHE A 54 -9.75 9.87 5.36
C PHE A 54 -9.64 11.38 5.12
N ILE A 55 -8.46 11.86 4.71
CA ILE A 55 -8.24 13.27 4.34
C ILE A 55 -9.15 13.63 3.16
N ARG A 56 -9.27 12.75 2.14
CA ARG A 56 -10.17 12.96 1.00
C ARG A 56 -11.64 13.05 1.42
N LEU A 57 -12.08 12.23 2.38
CA LEU A 57 -13.45 12.25 2.87
C LEU A 57 -13.79 13.54 3.63
N LYS A 58 -12.81 14.13 4.33
CA LYS A 58 -12.99 15.38 5.08
C LYS A 58 -12.87 16.65 4.23
N LEU A 59 -12.18 16.60 3.09
CA LEU A 59 -12.10 17.68 2.10
C LEU A 59 -13.32 17.69 1.20
#